data_AF-A0A8C5NY15-F1
#
_entry.id   AF-A0A8C5NY15-F1
#
_cell.length_a   1.000
_cell.length_b   1.000
_cell.length_c   1.000
_cell.angle_alpha   90.00
_cell.angle_beta   90.00
_cell.angle_gamma   90.00
#
_symmetry.space_group_name_H-M   'P 1'
#
loop_
_entity.id
_entity.type
_entity.pdbx_description
1 polymer ?
#
loop_
_entity_poly.entity_id
_entity_poly.type
_entity_poly.pdbx_seq_one_letter_code
_entity_poly.pdbx_strand_id
1 'polypeptide(L)' 'MKLFTGLIFCSLVLGISGSWFSFVSEAYGDLREGLQSFFGRGDEDTMADQEANRWGRSGKDPNHFRPRGLPDKY' A
#
# COMPACT_ATOMS: atom_id res chain seq x y z
N MET A 1 30.07 6.11 1.01
CA MET A 1 30.23 6.08 2.48
C MET A 1 29.26 7.00 3.21
N LYS A 2 29.24 8.32 2.95
CA LYS A 2 28.41 9.29 3.70
C LYS A 2 26.89 9.14 3.47
N LEU A 3 26.47 8.83 2.24
CA LEU A 3 25.05 8.60 1.90
C LEU A 3 24.52 7.31 2.52
N PHE A 4 25.31 6.23 2.49
CA PHE A 4 24.93 4.93 3.05
C PHE A 4 24.76 5.00 4.56
N THR A 5 25.64 5.71 5.27
CA THR A 5 25.51 5.90 6.72
C THR A 5 24.26 6.73 7.08
N GLY A 6 23.92 7.75 6.28
CA GLY A 6 22.69 8.54 6.48
C GLY A 6 21.43 7.73 6.21
N LEU A 7 21.45 6.89 5.17
CA LEU A 7 20.32 6.02 4.81
C LEU A 7 20.09 4.95 5.87
N ILE A 8 21.15 4.32 6.38
CA ILE A 8 21.05 3.36 7.50
C ILE A 8 20.48 4.04 8.76
N PHE A 9 20.92 5.25 9.09
CA PHE A 9 20.38 5.99 10.24
C PHE A 9 18.90 6.34 10.07
N CYS A 10 18.50 6.82 8.89
CA CYS A 10 17.09 7.06 8.56
C CYS A 10 16.23 5.79 8.68
N SER A 11 16.73 4.66 8.16
CA SER A 11 16.03 3.37 8.25
C SER A 11 15.89 2.88 9.69
N LEU A 12 16.90 3.11 10.54
CA LEU A 12 16.87 2.75 11.96
C LEU A 12 15.84 3.57 12.74
N VAL A 13 15.80 4.88 12.51
CA VAL A 13 14.83 5.78 13.16
C VAL A 13 13.39 5.48 12.72
N LEU A 14 13.16 5.25 11.43
CA LEU A 14 11.84 4.88 10.90
C LEU A 14 11.43 3.46 11.31
N GLY A 15 12.38 2.53 11.43
CA GLY A 15 12.13 1.15 11.85
C GLY A 15 11.69 1.04 13.31
N ILE A 16 12.27 1.84 14.21
CA ILE A 16 11.93 1.85 15.64
C ILE A 16 10.54 2.43 15.90
N SER A 17 10.07 3.35 15.04
CA SER A 17 8.76 4.01 15.19
C SER A 17 7.57 3.21 14.64
N GLY A 18 7.78 2.02 14.07
CA GLY A 18 6.73 1.21 13.42
C GLY A 18 6.15 1.82 12.13
N SER A 19 6.49 3.07 11.81
CA SER A 19 6.02 3.83 10.65
C SER A 19 6.64 3.34 9.33
N TRP A 20 7.81 2.70 9.38
CA TRP A 20 8.50 2.22 8.19
C TRP A 20 7.64 1.28 7.33
N PHE A 21 6.90 0.35 7.95
CA PHE A 21 6.06 -0.59 7.21
C PHE A 21 4.86 0.12 6.54
N SER A 22 4.27 1.10 7.21
CA SER A 22 3.18 1.92 6.66
C SER A 22 3.67 2.74 5.46
N PHE A 23 4.79 3.44 5.63
CA PHE A 23 5.40 4.26 4.59
C PHE A 23 5.77 3.45 3.35
N VAL A 24 6.41 2.29 3.52
CA VAL A 24 6.78 1.40 2.41
C VAL A 24 5.54 0.85 1.70
N SER A 25 4.52 0.45 2.46
CA SER A 25 3.27 -0.09 1.90
C SER A 25 2.48 0.97 1.13
N GLU A 26 2.53 2.23 1.55
CA GLU A 26 1.90 3.36 0.87
C GLU A 26 2.65 3.70 -0.42
N ALA A 27 3.98 3.90 -0.34
CA ALA A 27 4.82 4.17 -1.50
C ALA A 27 4.74 3.08 -2.59
N TYR A 28 4.66 1.80 -2.19
CA TYR A 28 4.46 0.70 -3.12
C TYR A 28 3.08 0.73 -3.79
N GLY A 29 2.02 1.06 -3.03
CA GLY A 29 0.67 1.22 -3.55
C GLY A 29 0.59 2.32 -4.60
N ASP A 30 1.10 3.49 -4.27
CA ASP A 30 1.11 4.66 -5.16
C ASP A 30 1.88 4.39 -6.45
N LEU A 31 3.03 3.70 -6.36
CA LEU A 31 3.82 3.29 -7.54
C LEU A 31 3.02 2.31 -8.43
N ARG A 32 2.37 1.31 -7.82
CA ARG A 32 1.56 0.33 -8.54
C ARG A 32 0.38 1.01 -9.23
N GLU A 33 -0.29 1.94 -8.57
CA GLU A 33 -1.40 2.72 -9.13
C GLU A 33 -0.94 3.61 -10.28
N GLY A 34 0.17 4.34 -10.12
CA GLY A 34 0.73 5.17 -11.18
C GLY A 34 1.11 4.37 -12.43
N LEU A 35 1.67 3.17 -12.26
CA LEU A 35 1.92 2.27 -13.38
C LEU A 35 0.62 1.79 -14.05
N GLN A 36 -0.40 1.45 -13.27
CA GLN A 36 -1.68 1.03 -13.83
C GLN A 36 -2.38 2.13 -14.62
N SER A 37 -2.38 3.36 -14.09
CA SER A 37 -2.88 4.54 -14.80
C SER A 37 -2.12 4.76 -16.11
N PHE A 38 -0.79 4.62 -16.10
CA PHE A 38 0.04 4.70 -17.31
C PHE A 38 -0.31 3.66 -18.38
N PHE A 39 -0.69 2.44 -17.98
CA PHE A 39 -1.10 1.37 -18.91
C PHE A 39 -2.58 1.45 -19.34
N GLY A 40 -3.30 2.54 -19.01
CA GLY A 40 -4.62 2.84 -19.57
C GLY A 40 -5.81 2.37 -18.73
N ARG A 41 -5.65 2.22 -17.41
CA ARG A 41 -6.78 2.03 -16.48
C ARG A 41 -7.48 3.36 -16.21
N GLY A 42 -8.81 3.35 -16.11
CA GLY A 42 -9.61 4.55 -15.87
C GLY A 42 -9.43 5.10 -14.44
N ASP A 43 -9.67 6.40 -14.26
CA ASP A 43 -9.51 7.09 -12.98
C ASP A 43 -10.47 6.55 -11.90
N GLU A 44 -11.69 6.13 -12.29
CA GLU A 44 -12.68 5.54 -11.39
C GLU A 44 -12.18 4.21 -10.78
N ASP A 45 -11.53 3.37 -11.58
CA ASP A 45 -10.93 2.11 -11.11
C ASP A 45 -9.78 2.38 -10.12
N THR A 46 -9.03 3.47 -10.34
CA THR A 46 -7.92 3.88 -9.45
C THR A 46 -8.45 4.36 -8.10
N MET A 47 -9.56 5.11 -8.09
CA MET A 47 -10.20 5.57 -6.85
C MET A 47 -10.74 4.41 -6.01
N ALA A 48 -11.40 3.43 -6.63
CA ALA A 48 -11.92 2.26 -5.93
C ALA A 48 -10.79 1.42 -5.31
N ASP A 49 -9.68 1.24 -6.04
CA ASP A 49 -8.48 0.54 -5.53
C ASP A 49 -7.90 1.28 -4.30
N GLN A 50 -7.84 2.62 -4.32
CA GLN A 50 -7.38 3.40 -3.17
C GLN A 50 -8.28 3.26 -1.94
N GLU A 51 -9.61 3.23 -2.14
CA GLU A 51 -10.56 3.05 -1.05
C GLU A 51 -10.38 1.68 -0.39
N ALA A 52 -10.28 0.61 -1.19
CA ALA A 52 -10.03 -0.74 -0.69
C ALA A 52 -8.69 -0.82 0.08
N ASN A 53 -7.63 -0.19 -0.45
CA ASN A 53 -6.33 -0.11 0.20
C ASN A 53 -6.41 0.61 1.56
N ARG A 54 -7.09 1.76 1.62
CA ARG A 54 -7.28 2.52 2.87
C ARG A 54 -8.11 1.75 3.89
N TRP A 55 -9.17 1.07 3.44
CA TRP A 55 -10.01 0.23 4.29
C TRP A 55 -9.21 -0.88 4.96
N GLY A 56 -8.44 -1.65 4.17
CA GLY A 56 -7.58 -2.72 4.70
C GLY A 56 -6.51 -2.19 5.65
N ARG A 57 -5.83 -1.09 5.30
CA ARG A 57 -4.81 -0.46 6.18
C ARG A 57 -5.40 0.08 7.48
N SER A 58 -6.67 0.50 7.49
CA SER A 58 -7.35 0.95 8.70
C SER A 58 -7.73 -0.19 9.67
N GLY A 59 -7.47 -1.45 9.30
CA GLY A 59 -7.74 -2.62 10.13
C GLY A 59 -9.21 -3.07 10.11
N LYS A 60 -10.01 -2.57 9.17
CA LYS A 60 -11.41 -2.98 8.99
C LYS A 60 -11.49 -4.33 8.26
N ASP A 61 -12.62 -5.02 8.40
CA ASP A 61 -12.84 -6.34 7.81
C ASP A 61 -12.69 -6.31 6.26
N PRO A 62 -11.70 -7.03 5.69
CA PRO A 62 -11.52 -7.11 4.24
C PRO A 62 -12.68 -7.79 3.52
N ASN A 63 -13.48 -8.60 4.22
CA ASN A 63 -14.63 -9.27 3.61
C ASN A 63 -15.74 -8.29 3.19
N HIS A 64 -15.63 -7.01 3.56
CA HIS A 64 -16.46 -5.93 3.02
C HIS A 64 -16.48 -5.93 1.48
N PHE A 65 -15.36 -6.27 0.84
CA PHE A 65 -15.22 -6.32 -0.63
C PHE A 65 -15.29 -7.75 -1.19
N ARG A 66 -15.68 -8.76 -0.39
CA ARG A 66 -15.70 -10.16 -0.84
C ARG A 66 -16.82 -10.40 -1.86
N PRO A 67 -16.52 -10.86 -3.07
CA PRO A 67 -17.56 -11.21 -4.04
C PRO A 67 -18.28 -12.51 -3.64
N ARG A 68 -19.56 -12.62 -4.00
CA ARG A 68 -20.35 -13.83 -3.76
C ARG A 68 -19.75 -15.02 -4.51
N GLY A 69 -19.58 -16.13 -3.80
CA GLY A 69 -19.03 -17.37 -4.35
C GLY A 69 -17.50 -17.49 -4.28
N LEU A 70 -16.79 -16.53 -3.68
CA LEU A 70 -15.35 -16.67 -3.44
C LEU A 70 -15.08 -17.76 -2.39
N PRO A 71 -14.28 -18.80 -2.70
CA PRO A 71 -13.99 -19.88 -1.75
C PRO A 71 -13.34 -19.37 -0.46
N ASP A 72 -13.75 -19.90 0.69
CA ASP A 72 -13.36 -19.44 2.05
C ASP A 72 -11.85 -19.45 2.34
N LYS A 73 -11.04 -20.11 1.50
CA LYS A 73 -9.57 -20.11 1.61
C LYS A 73 -8.90 -18.79 1.20
N TYR A 74 -9.64 -17.93 0.51
CA TYR A 74 -9.26 -16.56 0.17
C TYR A 74 -10.05 -15.60 1.03
#